data_AF-A0A8J4A642-F1
#
_entry.id   AF-A0A8J4A642-F1
#
_cell.length_a   1.000
_cell.length_b   1.000
_cell.length_c   1.000
_cell.angle_alpha   90.00
_cell.angle_beta   90.00
_cell.angle_gamma   90.00
#
_symmetry.space_group_name_H-M   'P 1'
#
loop_
_entity.id
_entity.type
_entity.pdbx_description
1 polymer ?
#
loop_
_entity_poly.entity_id
_entity_poly.type
_entity_poly.pdbx_seq_one_letter_code
_entity_poly.pdbx_strand_id
1 'polypeptide(L)'
;MAISGRGQPVDQSRWPAQGPWRNWLNLCVRIHRENGLPSLRTLAGRMQLSSPSRIGEILRGIGWPADDIQAERLLSALGATDAELKRGRQLFVKARVERDGAAVRRQRPDWWHRSGYSEQLADLAPIELLDRDEELDELAAWCAVDEAYVWWQAPARAGKSALMSRFVLNPPPDVWVVSFFVTARLAS
;
A
#
# COMPACT_ATOMS: atom_id res chain seq x y z
N MET A 1 -25.17 -10.66 34.28
CA MET A 1 -24.66 -9.49 33.53
C MET A 1 -23.18 -9.36 33.86
N ALA A 2 -22.29 -9.86 32.99
CA ALA A 2 -20.84 -9.87 33.27
C ALA A 2 -20.24 -8.51 32.92
N ILE A 3 -19.62 -7.86 33.89
CA ILE A 3 -18.89 -6.60 33.73
C ILE A 3 -17.67 -6.92 32.85
N SER A 4 -17.72 -6.52 31.58
CA SER A 4 -16.61 -6.64 30.64
C SER A 4 -15.43 -5.80 31.15
N GLY A 5 -14.30 -6.46 31.39
CA GLY A 5 -13.09 -5.80 31.89
C GLY A 5 -12.64 -4.67 30.97
N ARG A 6 -12.44 -3.48 31.54
CA ARG A 6 -11.86 -2.32 30.87
C ARG A 6 -10.41 -2.66 30.50
N GLY A 7 -10.08 -2.55 29.22
CA GLY A 7 -8.74 -2.72 28.69
C GLY A 7 -7.83 -1.52 29.01
N GLN A 8 -6.53 -1.71 28.77
CA GLN A 8 -5.54 -0.65 28.88
C GLN A 8 -5.41 0.15 27.58
N PRO A 9 -4.97 1.43 27.64
CA PRO A 9 -4.57 2.17 26.46
C PRO A 9 -3.48 1.42 25.67
N VAL A 10 -3.56 1.50 24.34
CA VAL A 10 -2.58 0.90 23.45
C VAL A 10 -1.24 1.63 23.57
N ASP A 11 -0.16 0.87 23.77
CA ASP A 11 1.21 1.38 23.69
C ASP A 11 1.54 1.78 22.23
N GLN A 12 1.99 3.01 22.05
CA GLN A 12 2.27 3.62 20.75
C GLN A 12 3.77 3.80 20.45
N SER A 13 4.65 3.32 21.35
CA SER A 13 6.11 3.50 21.25
C SER A 13 6.73 2.95 19.97
N ARG A 14 6.07 1.98 19.33
CA ARG A 14 6.52 1.31 18.10
C ARG A 14 5.85 1.83 16.82
N TRP A 15 4.97 2.81 16.92
CA TRP A 15 4.22 3.28 15.75
C TRP A 15 5.13 4.03 14.77
N PRO A 16 4.87 3.93 13.46
CA PRO A 16 5.55 4.77 12.47
C PRO A 16 5.29 6.26 12.73
N ALA A 17 6.24 7.12 12.37
CA ALA A 17 6.13 8.56 12.59
C ALA A 17 4.94 9.20 11.83
N GLN A 18 4.69 8.75 10.60
CA GLN A 18 3.65 9.27 9.71
C GLN A 18 3.18 8.23 8.69
N GLY A 19 2.22 8.63 7.86
CA GLY A 19 1.73 7.83 6.73
C GLY A 19 0.36 7.18 6.97
N PRO A 20 -0.18 6.48 5.97
CA PRO A 20 -1.49 5.86 6.02
C PRO A 20 -1.60 4.81 7.14
N TRP A 21 -0.53 4.05 7.40
CA TRP A 21 -0.49 3.09 8.51
C TRP A 21 -0.61 3.77 9.88
N ARG A 22 0.14 4.87 10.09
CA ARG A 22 0.03 5.71 11.30
C ARG A 22 -1.40 6.23 11.47
N ASN A 23 -2.01 6.72 10.39
CA ASN A 23 -3.36 7.26 10.39
C ASN A 23 -4.42 6.20 10.70
N TRP A 24 -4.23 4.98 10.19
CA TRP A 24 -5.10 3.85 10.48
C TRP A 24 -5.02 3.44 11.96
N LEU A 25 -3.81 3.34 12.54
CA LEU A 25 -3.63 3.04 13.96
C LEU A 25 -4.22 4.13 14.87
N ASN A 26 -4.07 5.41 14.50
CA ASN A 26 -4.71 6.53 15.19
C ASN A 26 -6.24 6.39 15.18
N LEU A 27 -6.82 6.02 14.04
CA LEU A 27 -8.26 5.76 13.93
C LEU A 27 -8.69 4.64 14.88
N CYS A 28 -7.97 3.51 14.88
CA CYS A 28 -8.25 2.39 15.78
C CYS A 28 -8.24 2.81 17.26
N VAL A 29 -7.20 3.54 17.70
CA VAL A 29 -7.12 3.97 19.11
C VAL A 29 -8.18 5.00 19.47
N ARG A 30 -8.54 5.90 18.54
CA ARG A 30 -9.64 6.84 18.75
C ARG A 30 -10.95 6.08 19.00
N ILE A 31 -11.31 5.17 18.09
CA ILE A 31 -12.52 4.34 18.21
C ILE A 31 -12.48 3.50 19.49
N HIS A 32 -11.30 2.91 19.81
CA HIS A 32 -11.10 2.13 21.02
C HIS A 32 -11.40 2.94 22.29
N ARG A 33 -10.93 4.19 22.36
CA ARG A 33 -11.17 5.10 23.50
C ARG A 33 -12.63 5.54 23.57
N GLU A 34 -13.22 5.95 22.45
CA GLU A 34 -14.61 6.40 22.35
C GLU A 34 -15.59 5.28 22.74
N ASN A 35 -15.23 4.01 22.50
CA ASN A 35 -16.03 2.84 22.87
C ASN A 35 -15.64 2.21 24.22
N GLY A 36 -14.98 2.96 25.11
CA GLY A 36 -14.77 2.57 26.50
C GLY A 36 -13.61 1.60 26.75
N LEU A 37 -12.67 1.49 25.80
CA LEU A 37 -11.49 0.63 25.87
C LEU A 37 -11.83 -0.85 26.12
N PRO A 38 -12.61 -1.54 25.25
CA PRO A 38 -12.82 -2.98 25.38
C PRO A 38 -11.49 -3.75 25.49
N SER A 39 -11.42 -4.74 26.38
CA SER A 39 -10.22 -5.57 26.54
C SER A 39 -9.89 -6.35 25.27
N LEU A 40 -8.62 -6.76 25.11
CA LEU A 40 -8.21 -7.62 23.99
C LEU A 40 -9.00 -8.93 23.95
N ARG A 41 -9.36 -9.50 25.11
CA ARG A 41 -10.19 -10.72 25.20
C ARG A 41 -11.61 -10.46 24.67
N THR A 42 -12.19 -9.31 25.01
CA THR A 42 -13.49 -8.87 24.48
C THR A 42 -13.44 -8.70 22.97
N LEU A 43 -12.40 -8.02 22.46
CA LEU A 43 -12.21 -7.82 21.03
C LEU A 43 -12.00 -9.14 20.29
N ALA A 44 -11.23 -10.07 20.84
CA ALA A 44 -11.04 -11.40 20.28
C ALA A 44 -12.35 -12.19 20.20
N GLY A 45 -13.19 -12.12 21.23
CA GLY A 45 -14.52 -12.71 21.20
C GLY A 45 -15.40 -12.12 20.08
N ARG A 46 -15.37 -10.80 19.89
CA ARG A 46 -16.10 -10.13 18.80
C ARG A 46 -15.59 -10.51 17.41
N MET A 47 -14.28 -10.70 17.27
CA MET A 47 -13.63 -11.10 16.00
C MET A 47 -13.61 -12.61 15.77
N GLN A 48 -14.10 -13.42 16.72
CA GLN A 48 -14.01 -14.88 16.71
C GLN A 48 -12.56 -15.39 16.57
N LEU A 49 -11.61 -14.69 17.19
CA LEU A 49 -10.20 -15.07 17.21
C LEU A 49 -9.86 -15.92 18.44
N SER A 50 -9.09 -16.98 18.24
CA SER A 50 -8.59 -17.83 19.31
C SER A 50 -7.50 -17.17 20.16
N SER A 51 -6.77 -16.20 19.61
CA SER A 51 -5.67 -15.51 20.29
C SER A 51 -5.90 -14.00 20.43
N PRO A 52 -6.10 -13.48 21.66
CA PRO A 52 -6.17 -12.03 21.93
C PRO A 52 -4.85 -11.28 21.70
N SER A 53 -3.70 -11.95 21.77
CA SER A 53 -2.39 -11.29 21.62
C SER A 53 -2.21 -10.67 20.23
N ARG A 54 -2.78 -11.32 19.20
CA ARG A 54 -2.73 -10.85 17.82
C ARG A 54 -3.33 -9.46 17.64
N ILE A 55 -4.43 -9.16 18.34
CA ILE A 55 -5.07 -7.85 18.31
C ILE A 55 -4.15 -6.80 18.92
N GLY A 56 -3.51 -7.13 20.05
CA GLY A 56 -2.54 -6.25 20.69
C GLY A 56 -1.30 -6.00 19.85
N GLU A 57 -0.81 -6.97 19.08
CA GLU A 57 0.29 -6.77 18.12
C GLU A 57 -0.10 -5.80 17.01
N ILE A 58 -1.30 -5.96 16.44
CA ILE A 58 -1.82 -5.09 15.39
C ILE A 58 -1.97 -3.66 15.92
N LEU A 59 -2.64 -3.47 17.05
CA LEU A 59 -2.88 -2.14 17.61
C LEU A 59 -1.58 -1.43 18.03
N ARG A 60 -0.55 -2.17 18.45
CA ARG A 60 0.78 -1.61 18.75
C ARG A 60 1.62 -1.32 17.50
N GLY A 61 1.11 -1.60 16.30
CA GLY A 61 1.83 -1.42 15.05
C GLY A 61 2.98 -2.42 14.81
N ILE A 62 3.07 -3.47 15.63
CA ILE A 62 4.09 -4.53 15.53
C ILE A 62 3.67 -5.54 14.45
N GLY A 63 2.37 -5.83 14.36
CA GLY A 63 1.78 -6.72 13.36
C GLY A 63 0.86 -5.96 12.41
N TRP A 64 0.61 -6.57 11.25
CA TRP A 64 -0.39 -6.11 10.29
C TRP A 64 -1.62 -7.04 10.31
N PRO A 65 -2.83 -6.51 10.08
CA PRO A 65 -3.93 -7.34 9.60
C PRO A 65 -3.49 -8.14 8.36
N ALA A 66 -3.97 -9.39 8.26
CA ALA A 66 -3.65 -10.30 7.16
C ALA A 66 -4.21 -9.78 5.83
N ASP A 67 -5.43 -9.25 5.87
CA ASP A 67 -6.17 -8.73 4.73
C ASP A 67 -7.15 -7.63 5.15
N ASP A 68 -7.85 -7.08 4.16
CA ASP A 68 -8.82 -6.00 4.34
C ASP A 68 -10.01 -6.46 5.21
N ILE A 69 -10.39 -7.73 5.11
CA ILE A 69 -11.48 -8.33 5.90
C ILE A 69 -11.11 -8.34 7.38
N GLN A 70 -9.90 -8.72 7.74
CA GLN A 70 -9.43 -8.73 9.12
C GLN A 70 -9.31 -7.29 9.66
N ALA A 71 -8.87 -6.34 8.83
CA ALA A 71 -8.80 -4.93 9.21
C ALA A 71 -10.20 -4.35 9.50
N GLU A 72 -11.18 -4.62 8.64
CA GLU A 72 -12.57 -4.21 8.84
C GLU A 72 -13.20 -4.87 10.06
N ARG A 73 -13.02 -6.19 10.24
CA ARG A 73 -13.50 -6.91 11.44
C ARG A 73 -12.95 -6.32 12.73
N LEU A 74 -11.69 -5.88 12.74
CA LEU A 74 -11.09 -5.22 13.90
C LEU A 74 -11.77 -3.87 14.16
N LEU A 75 -11.96 -3.04 13.13
CA LEU A 75 -12.67 -1.76 13.26
C LEU A 75 -14.11 -1.96 13.77
N SER A 76 -14.86 -2.91 13.21
CA SER A 76 -16.20 -3.27 13.70
C SER A 76 -16.15 -3.75 15.16
N ALA A 77 -15.18 -4.59 15.52
CA ALA A 77 -15.03 -5.07 16.90
C ALA A 77 -14.68 -3.96 17.88
N LEU A 78 -13.96 -2.92 17.44
CA LEU A 78 -13.68 -1.72 18.23
C LEU A 78 -14.92 -0.83 18.42
N GLY A 79 -15.95 -0.99 17.59
CA GLY A 79 -17.17 -0.17 17.61
C GLY A 79 -17.18 0.95 16.57
N ALA A 80 -16.52 0.76 15.44
CA ALA A 80 -16.52 1.72 14.33
C ALA A 80 -17.93 1.90 13.74
N THR A 81 -18.26 3.14 13.42
CA THR A 81 -19.42 3.49 12.56
C THR A 81 -19.13 3.17 11.09
N ASP A 82 -20.16 3.17 10.24
CA ASP A 82 -20.00 2.89 8.79
C ASP A 82 -19.03 3.87 8.11
N ALA A 83 -19.09 5.16 8.49
CA ALA A 83 -18.18 6.18 7.97
C ALA A 83 -16.73 5.89 8.37
N GLU A 84 -16.51 5.42 9.60
CA GLU A 84 -15.19 5.04 10.10
C GLU A 84 -14.68 3.75 9.49
N LEU A 85 -15.56 2.77 9.22
CA LEU A 85 -15.21 1.57 8.48
C LEU A 85 -14.71 1.91 7.08
N LYS A 86 -15.46 2.74 6.33
CA LYS A 86 -15.07 3.18 4.99
C LYS A 86 -13.72 3.91 5.01
N ARG A 87 -13.54 4.85 5.94
CA ARG A 87 -12.27 5.58 6.11
C ARG A 87 -11.12 4.66 6.50
N GLY A 88 -11.36 3.75 7.43
CA GLY A 88 -10.38 2.77 7.88
C GLY A 88 -9.94 1.83 6.76
N ARG A 89 -10.88 1.33 5.94
CA ARG A 89 -10.57 0.54 4.74
C ARG A 89 -9.67 1.31 3.78
N GLN A 90 -10.02 2.55 3.45
CA GLN A 90 -9.21 3.38 2.55
C GLN A 90 -7.78 3.61 3.08
N LEU A 91 -7.65 3.90 4.37
CA LEU A 91 -6.34 4.06 5.02
C LEU A 91 -5.53 2.75 4.99
N PHE A 92 -6.17 1.61 5.23
CA PHE A 92 -5.51 0.30 5.23
C PHE A 92 -5.03 -0.11 3.84
N VAL A 93 -5.88 0.03 2.83
CA VAL A 93 -5.51 -0.23 1.43
C VAL A 93 -4.32 0.62 1.02
N LYS A 94 -4.37 1.94 1.30
CA LYS A 94 -3.25 2.84 1.00
C LYS A 94 -1.97 2.45 1.76
N ALA A 95 -2.09 2.02 3.01
CA ALA A 95 -0.97 1.55 3.81
C ALA A 95 -0.33 0.28 3.25
N ARG A 96 -1.14 -0.67 2.73
CA ARG A 96 -0.64 -1.88 2.08
C ARG A 96 0.10 -1.55 0.78
N VAL A 97 -0.48 -0.70 -0.07
CA VAL A 97 0.18 -0.25 -1.31
C VAL A 97 1.53 0.39 -1.02
N GLU A 98 1.61 1.26 0.00
CA GLU A 98 2.86 1.89 0.40
C GLU A 98 3.88 0.86 0.94
N ARG A 99 3.45 -0.08 1.78
CA ARG A 99 4.30 -1.14 2.33
C ARG A 99 4.85 -2.04 1.22
N ASP A 100 3.97 -2.51 0.36
CA ASP A 100 4.29 -3.48 -0.69
C ASP A 100 5.15 -2.79 -1.78
N GLY A 101 4.83 -1.55 -2.15
CA GLY A 101 5.66 -0.73 -3.02
C GLY A 101 7.03 -0.38 -2.43
N ALA A 102 7.12 -0.12 -1.11
CA ALA A 102 8.39 0.07 -0.43
C ALA A 102 9.22 -1.23 -0.36
N ALA A 103 8.59 -2.40 -0.27
CA ALA A 103 9.27 -3.69 -0.35
C ALA A 103 9.86 -3.91 -1.75
N VAL A 104 9.07 -3.65 -2.81
CA VAL A 104 9.55 -3.71 -4.20
C VAL A 104 10.71 -2.74 -4.43
N ARG A 105 10.62 -1.50 -3.93
CA ARG A 105 11.73 -0.52 -4.02
C ARG A 105 13.01 -1.01 -3.33
N ARG A 106 12.91 -1.72 -2.20
CA ARG A 106 14.07 -2.29 -1.48
C ARG A 106 14.71 -3.46 -2.20
N GLN A 107 13.96 -4.18 -3.03
CA GLN A 107 14.48 -5.31 -3.79
C GLN A 107 15.16 -4.88 -5.09
N ARG A 108 15.17 -3.58 -5.43
CA ARG A 108 15.76 -3.08 -6.67
C ARG A 108 17.24 -3.46 -6.78
N PRO A 109 17.69 -4.00 -7.92
CA PRO A 109 19.08 -4.30 -8.15
C PRO A 109 19.97 -3.06 -8.05
N ASP A 110 21.21 -3.25 -7.60
CA ASP A 110 22.21 -2.18 -7.45
C ASP A 110 22.38 -1.31 -8.70
N TRP A 111 22.29 -1.89 -9.90
CA TRP A 111 22.43 -1.15 -11.16
C TRP A 111 21.35 -0.10 -11.37
N TRP A 112 20.19 -0.23 -10.72
CA TRP A 112 19.08 0.73 -10.80
C TRP A 112 19.45 2.08 -10.18
N HIS A 113 20.16 2.06 -9.07
CA HIS A 113 20.54 3.25 -8.31
C HIS A 113 21.83 3.89 -8.83
N ARG A 114 22.74 3.08 -9.40
CA ARG A 114 24.07 3.56 -9.86
C ARG A 114 24.01 4.42 -11.13
N SER A 115 22.94 4.33 -11.93
CA SER A 115 22.90 4.94 -13.26
C SER A 115 22.52 6.43 -13.26
N GLY A 116 21.92 6.98 -12.20
CA GLY A 116 21.28 8.32 -12.22
C GLY A 116 20.11 8.43 -13.22
N TYR A 117 19.89 7.40 -14.03
CA TYR A 117 18.92 7.36 -15.12
C TYR A 117 17.48 7.38 -14.61
N SER A 118 17.23 6.83 -13.44
CA SER A 118 15.90 6.89 -12.81
C SER A 118 15.47 8.32 -12.45
N GLU A 119 16.40 9.22 -12.16
CA GLU A 119 16.11 10.64 -11.95
C GLU A 119 15.75 11.33 -13.28
N GLN A 120 16.46 11.00 -14.36
CA GLN A 120 16.13 11.49 -15.71
C GLN A 120 14.74 11.02 -16.18
N LEU A 121 14.33 9.80 -15.81
CA LEU A 121 12.99 9.30 -16.09
C LEU A 121 11.91 9.97 -15.25
N ALA A 122 12.23 10.43 -14.05
CA ALA A 122 11.29 11.19 -13.23
C ALA A 122 10.92 12.53 -13.89
N ASP A 123 11.84 13.15 -14.63
CA ASP A 123 11.55 14.34 -15.44
C ASP A 123 10.62 14.04 -16.64
N LEU A 124 10.67 12.82 -17.18
CA LEU A 124 9.85 12.40 -18.31
C LEU A 124 8.46 11.94 -17.86
N ALA A 125 8.37 11.32 -16.68
CA ALA A 125 7.13 10.80 -16.15
C ALA A 125 6.24 11.93 -15.63
N PRO A 126 4.94 11.91 -15.96
CA PRO A 126 4.02 12.87 -15.38
C PRO A 126 3.85 12.59 -13.88
N ILE A 127 3.65 13.65 -13.10
CA ILE A 127 3.34 13.55 -11.67
C ILE A 127 2.11 12.64 -11.47
N GLU A 128 1.12 12.76 -12.34
CA GLU A 128 -0.08 11.94 -12.36
C GLU A 128 -0.38 11.46 -13.79
N LEU A 129 -0.66 10.16 -13.93
CA LEU A 129 -1.08 9.55 -15.19
C LEU A 129 -2.55 9.16 -15.03
N LEU A 130 -3.45 9.89 -15.70
CA LEU A 130 -4.90 9.74 -15.57
C LEU A 130 -5.46 8.79 -16.62
N ASP A 131 -6.43 7.95 -16.24
CA ASP A 131 -7.20 7.08 -17.13
C ASP A 131 -6.32 6.17 -18.01
N ARG A 132 -5.31 5.54 -17.42
CA ARG A 132 -4.34 4.65 -18.10
C ARG A 132 -4.11 3.33 -17.38
N ASP A 133 -4.95 3.01 -16.39
CA ASP A 133 -4.81 1.80 -15.60
C ASP A 133 -4.92 0.53 -16.47
N GLU A 134 -5.85 0.50 -17.43
CA GLU A 134 -6.02 -0.64 -18.35
C GLU A 134 -4.74 -0.92 -19.18
N GLU A 135 -4.08 0.11 -19.69
CA GLU A 135 -2.85 -0.05 -20.47
C GLU A 135 -1.67 -0.50 -19.60
N LEU A 136 -1.61 -0.05 -18.34
CA LEU A 136 -0.61 -0.50 -17.39
C LEU A 136 -0.83 -1.97 -16.99
N ASP A 137 -2.07 -2.37 -16.79
CA ASP A 137 -2.46 -3.74 -16.47
C ASP A 137 -2.15 -4.69 -17.64
N GLU A 138 -2.42 -4.27 -18.89
CA GLU A 138 -2.05 -5.03 -20.08
C GLU A 138 -0.53 -5.23 -20.18
N LEU A 139 0.25 -4.16 -19.97
CA LEU A 139 1.71 -4.25 -20.00
C LEU A 139 2.26 -5.14 -18.85
N ALA A 140 1.65 -5.07 -17.67
CA ALA A 140 1.99 -5.93 -16.55
C ALA A 140 1.67 -7.40 -16.82
N ALA A 141 0.50 -7.68 -17.41
CA ALA A 141 0.11 -9.03 -17.82
C ALA A 141 1.06 -9.58 -18.90
N TRP A 142 1.50 -8.73 -19.84
CA TRP A 142 2.48 -9.12 -20.85
C TRP A 142 3.83 -9.54 -20.22
N CYS A 143 4.28 -8.90 -19.14
CA CYS A 143 5.49 -9.31 -18.44
C CYS A 143 5.43 -10.72 -17.83
N ALA A 144 4.24 -11.33 -17.71
CA ALA A 144 4.04 -12.66 -17.15
C ALA A 144 3.92 -13.77 -18.20
N VAL A 145 3.87 -13.43 -19.50
CA VAL A 145 3.78 -14.41 -20.59
C VAL A 145 5.15 -14.64 -21.24
N ASP A 146 5.33 -15.78 -21.91
CA ASP A 146 6.60 -16.18 -22.56
C ASP A 146 6.81 -15.53 -23.95
N GLU A 147 6.16 -14.39 -24.21
CA GLU A 147 6.28 -13.66 -25.46
C GLU A 147 7.48 -12.70 -25.40
N ALA A 148 8.38 -12.80 -26.38
CA ALA A 148 9.67 -12.11 -26.33
C ALA A 148 9.61 -10.60 -26.60
N TYR A 149 8.58 -10.11 -27.31
CA TYR A 149 8.43 -8.68 -27.58
C TYR A 149 6.96 -8.29 -27.81
N VAL A 150 6.64 -7.03 -27.52
CA VAL A 150 5.37 -6.40 -27.86
C VAL A 150 5.64 -5.00 -28.41
N TRP A 151 4.90 -4.60 -29.44
CA TRP A 151 5.04 -3.28 -30.05
C TRP A 151 3.83 -2.40 -29.76
N TRP A 152 4.05 -1.36 -28.96
CA TRP A 152 3.04 -0.37 -28.60
C TRP A 152 3.11 0.85 -29.54
N GLN A 153 2.04 1.05 -30.32
CA GLN A 153 1.94 2.15 -31.27
C GLN A 153 0.81 3.11 -30.90
N ALA A 154 1.03 4.41 -31.13
CA ALA A 154 0.01 5.43 -31.02
C ALA A 154 0.41 6.68 -31.82
N PRO A 155 -0.53 7.59 -32.12
CA PRO A 155 -0.22 8.87 -32.73
C PRO A 155 0.79 9.69 -31.91
N ALA A 156 1.47 10.63 -32.57
CA ALA A 156 2.34 11.57 -31.90
C ALA A 156 1.59 12.27 -30.74
N ARG A 157 2.26 12.42 -29.60
CA ARG A 157 1.73 13.04 -28.37
C ARG A 157 0.58 12.28 -27.70
N ALA A 158 0.30 11.03 -28.06
CA ALA A 158 -0.68 10.20 -27.36
C ALA A 158 -0.29 9.81 -25.91
N GLY A 159 0.94 10.13 -25.48
CA GLY A 159 1.40 9.91 -24.11
C GLY A 159 2.08 8.56 -23.86
N LYS A 160 2.46 7.80 -24.89
CA LYS A 160 3.17 6.50 -24.70
C LYS A 160 4.49 6.64 -23.95
N SER A 161 5.25 7.73 -24.15
CA SER A 161 6.47 7.99 -23.35
C SER A 161 6.14 8.16 -21.86
N ALA A 162 5.04 8.85 -21.54
CA ALA A 162 4.58 9.04 -20.17
C ALA A 162 4.08 7.73 -19.54
N LEU A 163 3.37 6.89 -20.31
CA LEU A 163 2.96 5.55 -19.90
C LEU A 163 4.17 4.66 -19.57
N MET A 164 5.14 4.59 -20.50
CA MET A 164 6.32 3.74 -20.35
C MET A 164 7.21 4.21 -19.20
N SER A 165 7.43 5.52 -19.05
CA SER A 165 8.25 6.04 -17.94
C SER A 165 7.58 5.81 -16.59
N ARG A 166 6.24 5.91 -16.52
CA ARG A 166 5.46 5.58 -15.33
C ARG A 166 5.61 4.10 -14.95
N PHE A 167 5.55 3.20 -15.93
CA PHE A 167 5.73 1.76 -15.73
C PHE A 167 7.14 1.43 -15.24
N VAL A 168 8.18 2.00 -15.86
CA VAL A 168 9.58 1.81 -15.42
C VAL A 168 9.78 2.26 -13.96
N LEU A 169 9.18 3.39 -13.57
CA LEU A 169 9.30 3.90 -12.19
C LEU A 169 8.47 3.11 -11.18
N ASN A 170 7.44 2.38 -11.62
CA ASN A 170 6.51 1.62 -10.79
C ASN A 170 6.23 0.25 -11.42
N PRO A 171 7.25 -0.62 -11.55
CA PRO A 171 7.06 -1.90 -12.19
C PRO A 171 6.20 -2.81 -11.30
N PRO A 172 5.54 -3.82 -11.88
CA PRO A 172 4.91 -4.89 -11.12
C PRO A 172 5.92 -5.58 -10.18
N PRO A 173 5.44 -6.25 -9.11
CA PRO A 173 6.29 -7.12 -8.30
C PRO A 173 7.05 -8.13 -9.16
N ASP A 174 8.28 -8.45 -8.77
CA ASP A 174 9.14 -9.45 -9.42
C ASP A 174 9.55 -9.15 -10.88
N VAL A 175 9.21 -7.96 -11.40
CA VAL A 175 9.62 -7.50 -12.74
C VAL A 175 10.72 -6.44 -12.63
N TRP A 176 11.84 -6.69 -13.32
CA TRP A 176 12.91 -5.71 -13.49
C TRP A 176 12.86 -5.10 -14.88
N VAL A 177 12.70 -3.78 -14.95
CA VAL A 177 12.58 -3.08 -16.23
C VAL A 177 13.87 -2.38 -16.61
N VAL A 178 14.55 -2.87 -17.64
CA VAL A 178 15.62 -2.11 -18.29
C VAL A 178 15.00 -1.31 -19.43
N SER A 179 15.27 -0.01 -19.50
CA SER A 179 14.65 0.86 -20.49
C SER A 179 15.64 1.85 -21.09
N PHE A 180 15.35 2.26 -22.31
CA PHE A 180 16.05 3.32 -23.02
C PHE A 180 15.03 4.25 -23.69
N PHE A 181 15.05 5.53 -23.34
CA PHE A 181 14.18 6.54 -23.95
C PHE A 181 14.99 7.40 -24.91
N VAL A 182 14.57 7.41 -26.18
CA VAL A 182 15.10 8.34 -27.16
C VAL A 182 14.59 9.73 -26.83
N THR A 183 15.46 10.58 -26.28
CA THR A 183 15.18 11.99 -26.02
C THR A 183 16.14 12.85 -26.84
N ALA A 184 15.74 14.06 -27.21
CA ALA A 184 16.61 14.98 -27.97
C ALA A 184 17.92 15.34 -27.23
N ARG A 185 18.00 15.10 -25.91
CA ARG A 185 19.22 15.26 -25.10
C ARG A 185 20.31 14.20 -25.39
N LEU A 186 19.98 13.13 -26.11
CA LEU A 186 20.88 12.01 -26.41
C LEU A 186 21.23 11.90 -27.92
N ALA A 187 20.84 12.89 -28.72
CA ALA A 187 21.28 13.00 -30.11
C ALA A 187 22.66 13.69 -30.15
N SER A 188 23.72 12.89 -30.25
CA SER A 188 25.08 13.36 -30.57
C SER A 188 25.35 13.19 -32.07
#